data_AF-A0A962DYV1-F1
#
_entry.id   AF-A0A962DYV1-F1
#
_cell.length_a   1.000
_cell.length_b   1.000
_cell.length_c   1.000
_cell.angle_alpha   90.00
_cell.angle_beta   90.00
_cell.angle_gamma   90.00
#
_symmetry.space_group_name_H-M   'P 1'
#
loop_
_entity.id
_entity.type
_entity.pdbx_description
1 polymer ?
#
loop_
_entity_poly.entity_id
_entity_poly.type
_entity_poly.pdbx_seq_one_letter_code
_entity_poly.pdbx_strand_id
1 'polypeptide(L)'
;MLRRILLCAALLTATPVIADSPPALAEALVEQYLAAIDGSAALLADRPPAGTVSAQFEALREERVQAIFAIGQKVAMLDAGGRAQVEAAVNSVNARLQYDPALKPRYDAYFEAVKHYFSTDREFARRLQTINILTQYAFFDLLRKQEPAEAARLGLDPKGD
;
A
#
# COMPACT_ATOMS: atom_id res chain seq x y z
N MET A 1 -33.21 -13.53 -47.09
CA MET A 1 -32.24 -12.48 -46.70
C MET A 1 -32.38 -12.23 -45.21
N LEU A 2 -31.53 -12.84 -44.38
CA LEU A 2 -31.61 -12.78 -42.92
C LEU A 2 -30.48 -11.86 -42.41
N ARG A 3 -30.84 -10.66 -41.92
CA ARG A 3 -29.90 -9.73 -41.27
C ARG A 3 -29.59 -10.24 -39.87
N ARG A 4 -28.35 -10.69 -39.64
CA ARG A 4 -27.82 -10.89 -38.28
C ARG A 4 -27.27 -9.58 -37.77
N ILE A 5 -27.96 -8.96 -36.82
CA ILE A 5 -27.44 -7.84 -36.03
C ILE A 5 -26.61 -8.48 -34.91
N LEU A 6 -25.29 -8.36 -35.00
CA LEU A 6 -24.39 -8.65 -33.88
C LEU A 6 -24.43 -7.45 -32.93
N LEU A 7 -25.07 -7.65 -31.77
CA LEU A 7 -25.00 -6.76 -30.63
C LEU A 7 -23.71 -7.10 -29.87
N CYS A 8 -22.62 -6.36 -30.10
CA CYS A 8 -21.44 -6.44 -29.24
C CYS A 8 -21.78 -5.73 -27.91
N ALA A 9 -22.01 -6.53 -26.87
CA ALA A 9 -22.12 -6.04 -25.50
C ALA A 9 -20.73 -5.52 -25.06
N ALA A 10 -20.60 -4.20 -24.94
CA ALA A 10 -19.47 -3.60 -24.24
C ALA A 10 -19.66 -3.86 -22.73
N LEU A 11 -18.88 -4.80 -22.19
CA LEU A 11 -18.71 -4.94 -20.75
C LEU A 11 -17.96 -3.70 -20.24
N LEU A 12 -18.68 -2.71 -19.72
CA LEU A 12 -18.10 -1.73 -18.82
C LEU A 12 -17.66 -2.46 -17.55
N THR A 13 -16.37 -2.69 -17.39
CA THR A 13 -15.79 -2.90 -16.06
C THR A 13 -15.90 -1.58 -15.30
N ALA A 14 -16.95 -1.42 -14.50
CA ALA A 14 -17.05 -0.27 -13.60
C ALA A 14 -15.91 -0.39 -12.59
N THR A 15 -14.89 0.47 -12.72
CA THR A 15 -13.95 0.71 -11.64
C THR A 15 -14.77 1.17 -10.43
N PRO A 16 -14.58 0.57 -9.24
CA PRO A 16 -15.29 1.03 -8.06
C PRO A 16 -14.93 2.50 -7.83
N VAL A 17 -15.94 3.36 -7.87
CA VAL A 17 -15.80 4.74 -7.41
C VAL A 17 -15.56 4.64 -5.91
N ILE A 18 -14.30 4.76 -5.50
CA ILE A 18 -13.97 5.04 -4.10
C ILE A 18 -14.69 6.33 -3.78
N ALA A 19 -15.68 6.28 -2.88
CA ALA A 19 -16.32 7.48 -2.39
C ALA A 19 -15.24 8.40 -1.81
N ASP A 20 -15.19 9.67 -2.22
CA ASP A 20 -14.15 10.62 -1.79
C ASP A 20 -14.36 11.13 -0.36
N SER A 21 -15.06 10.36 0.49
CA SER A 21 -15.23 10.68 1.90
C SER A 21 -14.01 10.25 2.72
N PRO A 22 -13.66 10.97 3.81
CA PRO A 22 -12.53 10.58 4.64
C PRO A 22 -12.57 9.13 5.14
N PRO A 23 -13.71 8.57 5.60
CA PRO A 23 -13.76 7.16 6.02
C PRO A 23 -13.49 6.17 4.90
N ALA A 24 -14.01 6.41 3.69
CA ALA A 24 -13.81 5.52 2.55
C ALA A 24 -12.37 5.58 2.01
N LEU A 25 -11.76 6.76 2.03
CA LEU A 25 -10.33 6.91 1.69
C LEU A 25 -9.44 6.21 2.72
N ALA A 26 -9.78 6.28 4.01
CA ALA A 26 -9.06 5.58 5.06
C ALA A 26 -9.16 4.05 4.93
N GLU A 27 -10.36 3.53 4.65
CA GLU A 27 -10.58 2.11 4.40
C GLU A 27 -9.77 1.61 3.20
N ALA A 28 -9.84 2.33 2.07
CA ALA A 28 -9.08 1.97 0.87
C ALA A 28 -7.56 1.99 1.11
N LEU A 29 -7.06 2.97 1.87
CA LEU A 29 -5.64 3.08 2.22
C LEU A 29 -5.21 1.88 3.08
N VAL A 30 -5.97 1.57 4.13
CA VAL A 30 -5.72 0.43 5.01
C VAL A 30 -5.76 -0.88 4.23
N GLU A 31 -6.72 -1.04 3.32
CA GLU A 31 -6.82 -2.22 2.47
C GLU A 31 -5.57 -2.40 1.62
N GLN A 32 -5.07 -1.35 0.96
CA GLN A 32 -3.83 -1.43 0.18
C GLN A 32 -2.62 -1.78 1.06
N TYR A 33 -2.54 -1.22 2.27
CA TYR A 33 -1.46 -1.55 3.19
C TYR A 33 -1.51 -3.03 3.65
N LEU A 34 -2.69 -3.52 4.03
CA LEU A 34 -2.87 -4.92 4.43
C LEU A 34 -2.65 -5.89 3.26
N ALA A 35 -3.03 -5.51 2.03
CA ALA A 35 -2.75 -6.27 0.82
C ALA A 35 -1.23 -6.36 0.55
N ALA A 36 -0.46 -5.32 0.88
CA ALA A 36 0.99 -5.35 0.77
C ALA A 36 1.62 -6.33 1.77
N ILE A 37 1.11 -6.38 3.01
CA ILE A 37 1.54 -7.33 4.05
C ILE A 37 1.25 -8.77 3.60
N ASP A 38 0.01 -9.04 3.19
CA ASP A 38 -0.41 -10.37 2.75
C ASP A 38 0.34 -10.85 1.52
N GLY A 39 0.46 -9.99 0.51
CA GLY A 39 1.15 -10.35 -0.71
C GLY A 39 2.64 -10.58 -0.48
N SER A 40 3.26 -9.81 0.42
CA SER A 40 4.64 -10.07 0.86
C SER A 40 4.75 -11.39 1.62
N ALA A 41 3.83 -11.68 2.54
CA ALA A 41 3.82 -12.95 3.29
C ALA A 41 3.65 -14.15 2.35
N ALA A 42 2.74 -14.06 1.37
CA ALA A 42 2.50 -15.12 0.38
C ALA A 42 3.72 -15.36 -0.51
N LEU A 43 4.32 -14.27 -1.02
CA LEU A 43 5.51 -14.34 -1.86
C LEU A 43 6.71 -14.99 -1.14
N LEU A 44 6.76 -14.88 0.19
CA LEU A 44 7.87 -15.32 1.03
C LEU A 44 7.56 -16.57 1.87
N ALA A 45 6.41 -17.21 1.66
CA ALA A 45 5.91 -18.30 2.50
C ALA A 45 6.92 -19.46 2.63
N ASP A 46 7.55 -19.85 1.51
CA ASP A 46 8.56 -20.92 1.46
C ASP A 46 9.99 -20.42 1.66
N ARG A 47 10.16 -19.13 1.99
CA ARG A 47 11.46 -18.47 2.20
C ARG A 47 12.44 -18.72 1.05
N PRO A 48 12.05 -18.41 -0.21
CA PRO A 48 12.91 -18.61 -1.36
C PRO A 48 14.21 -17.79 -1.23
N PRO A 49 15.31 -18.16 -1.91
CA PRO A 49 16.51 -17.33 -1.89
C PRO A 49 16.21 -15.90 -2.36
N ALA A 50 16.73 -14.89 -1.66
CA ALA A 50 16.38 -13.48 -1.92
C ALA A 50 16.53 -13.07 -3.40
N GLY A 51 17.60 -13.53 -4.07
CA GLY A 51 17.83 -13.25 -5.49
C GLY A 51 16.74 -13.77 -6.44
N THR A 52 15.92 -14.74 -6.02
CA THR A 52 14.83 -15.31 -6.83
C THR A 52 13.50 -14.57 -6.66
N VAL A 53 13.36 -13.80 -5.57
CA VAL A 53 12.09 -13.22 -5.15
C VAL A 53 12.12 -11.68 -5.07
N SER A 54 13.31 -11.09 -4.98
CA SER A 54 13.51 -9.66 -4.81
C SER A 54 12.78 -8.82 -5.87
N ALA A 55 12.90 -9.16 -7.15
CA ALA A 55 12.21 -8.43 -8.22
C ALA A 55 10.67 -8.48 -8.09
N GLN A 56 10.12 -9.61 -7.65
CA GLN A 56 8.68 -9.77 -7.43
C GLN A 56 8.21 -8.95 -6.23
N PHE A 57 9.02 -8.91 -5.17
CA PHE A 57 8.74 -8.07 -4.00
C PHE A 57 8.76 -6.58 -4.36
N GLU A 58 9.76 -6.11 -5.12
CA GLU A 58 9.83 -4.70 -5.54
C GLU A 58 8.66 -4.32 -6.45
N ALA A 59 8.25 -5.21 -7.37
CA ALA A 59 7.09 -4.98 -8.22
C ALA A 59 5.79 -4.86 -7.39
N LEU A 60 5.60 -5.77 -6.44
CA LEU A 60 4.47 -5.72 -5.51
C LEU A 60 4.47 -4.43 -4.69
N ARG A 61 5.63 -4.05 -4.15
CA ARG A 61 5.78 -2.81 -3.38
C ARG A 61 5.44 -1.60 -4.23
N GLU A 62 5.98 -1.50 -5.44
CA GLU A 62 5.73 -0.36 -6.33
C GLU A 62 4.26 -0.28 -6.73
N GLU A 63 3.59 -1.40 -7.00
CA GLU A 63 2.14 -1.42 -7.26
C GLU A 63 1.36 -0.80 -6.08
N ARG A 64 1.71 -1.17 -4.85
CA ARG A 64 1.06 -0.65 -3.63
C ARG A 64 1.42 0.81 -3.38
N VAL A 65 2.66 1.23 -3.65
CA VAL A 65 3.07 2.64 -3.61
C VAL A 65 2.20 3.48 -4.54
N GLN A 66 2.03 3.07 -5.80
CA GLN A 66 1.24 3.82 -6.77
C GLN A 66 -0.25 3.88 -6.37
N ALA A 67 -0.81 2.77 -5.87
CA ALA A 67 -2.19 2.73 -5.38
C ALA A 67 -2.40 3.66 -4.18
N ILE A 68 -1.50 3.64 -3.19
CA ILE A 68 -1.58 4.50 -2.00
C ILE A 68 -1.32 5.96 -2.36
N PHE A 69 -0.40 6.25 -3.28
CA PHE A 69 -0.14 7.61 -3.76
C PHE A 69 -1.37 8.22 -4.43
N ALA A 70 -2.09 7.46 -5.27
CA ALA A 70 -3.34 7.91 -5.87
C ALA A 70 -4.42 8.23 -4.82
N ILE A 71 -4.48 7.46 -3.72
CA ILE A 71 -5.34 7.79 -2.56
C ILE A 71 -4.83 9.05 -1.87
N GLY A 72 -3.51 9.20 -1.71
CA GLY A 72 -2.85 10.38 -1.15
C GLY A 72 -3.20 11.68 -1.87
N GLN A 73 -3.33 11.65 -3.19
CA GLN A 73 -3.78 12.81 -3.97
C GLN A 73 -5.18 13.27 -3.56
N LYS A 74 -6.09 12.32 -3.29
CA LYS A 74 -7.44 12.63 -2.81
C LYS A 74 -7.41 13.11 -1.35
N VAL A 75 -6.60 12.48 -0.51
CA VAL A 75 -6.40 12.91 0.89
C VAL A 75 -5.86 14.34 0.96
N ALA A 76 -4.94 14.73 0.06
CA ALA A 76 -4.39 16.08 0.00
C ALA A 76 -5.46 17.15 -0.30
N MET A 77 -6.54 16.78 -1.01
CA MET A 77 -7.66 17.67 -1.32
C MET A 77 -8.66 17.83 -0.16
N LEU A 78 -8.59 16.99 0.87
CA LEU A 78 -9.43 17.13 2.06
C LEU A 78 -9.00 18.35 2.88
N ASP A 79 -9.95 18.91 3.64
CA ASP A 79 -9.63 19.86 4.69
C ASP A 79 -8.83 19.19 5.83
N ALA A 80 -8.34 20.00 6.78
CA ALA A 80 -7.56 19.50 7.90
C ALA A 80 -8.32 18.46 8.75
N GLY A 81 -9.65 18.60 8.87
CA GLY A 81 -10.48 17.68 9.65
C GLY A 81 -10.61 16.31 8.97
N GLY A 82 -10.87 16.29 7.66
CA GLY A 82 -10.91 15.07 6.86
C GLY A 82 -9.57 14.35 6.83
N ARG A 83 -8.46 15.09 6.65
CA ARG A 83 -7.12 14.49 6.72
C ARG A 83 -6.83 13.85 8.08
N ALA A 84 -7.18 14.53 9.17
CA ALA A 84 -7.00 13.99 10.53
C ALA A 84 -7.84 12.73 10.78
N GLN A 85 -9.04 12.62 10.20
CA GLN A 85 -9.84 11.39 10.26
C GLN A 85 -9.15 10.22 9.56
N VAL A 86 -8.60 10.44 8.37
CA VAL A 86 -7.84 9.42 7.63
C VAL A 86 -6.61 8.97 8.43
N GLU A 87 -5.83 9.92 8.92
CA GLU A 87 -4.64 9.65 9.73
C GLU A 87 -4.98 8.85 11.01
N ALA A 88 -6.03 9.24 11.73
CA ALA A 88 -6.47 8.54 12.94
C ALA A 88 -6.88 7.09 12.66
N ALA A 89 -7.59 6.84 11.56
CA ALA A 89 -7.99 5.49 11.17
C ALA A 89 -6.78 4.61 10.82
N VAL A 90 -5.82 5.14 10.05
CA VAL A 90 -4.57 4.44 9.73
C VAL A 90 -3.75 4.13 10.98
N ASN A 91 -3.59 5.12 11.86
CA ASN A 91 -2.87 4.95 13.13
C ASN A 91 -3.52 3.90 14.04
N SER A 92 -4.86 3.87 14.08
CA SER A 92 -5.62 2.87 14.83
C SER A 92 -5.33 1.44 14.33
N VAL A 93 -5.30 1.23 13.01
CA VAL A 93 -4.97 -0.08 12.43
C VAL A 93 -3.52 -0.45 12.72
N ASN A 94 -2.57 0.46 12.50
CA ASN A 94 -1.15 0.23 12.79
C ASN A 94 -0.91 -0.16 14.25
N ALA A 95 -1.56 0.52 15.19
CA ALA A 95 -1.48 0.22 16.61
C ALA A 95 -2.07 -1.15 16.97
N ARG A 96 -3.03 -1.66 16.18
CA ARG A 96 -3.71 -2.94 16.39
C ARG A 96 -3.07 -4.12 15.69
N LEU A 97 -2.21 -3.92 14.68
CA LEU A 97 -1.63 -5.00 13.86
C LEU A 97 -1.10 -6.19 14.67
N GLN A 98 -0.42 -5.93 15.79
CA GLN A 98 0.23 -6.96 16.59
C GLN A 98 -0.67 -7.60 17.66
N TYR A 99 -1.85 -7.01 17.91
CA TYR A 99 -2.71 -7.38 19.04
C TYR A 99 -4.08 -7.88 18.62
N ASP A 100 -4.58 -7.41 17.47
CA ASP A 100 -5.88 -7.79 16.96
C ASP A 100 -5.85 -9.22 16.38
N PRO A 101 -6.67 -10.16 16.88
CA PRO A 101 -6.68 -11.54 16.39
C PRO A 101 -6.94 -11.70 14.89
N ALA A 102 -7.62 -10.74 14.25
CA ALA A 102 -7.88 -10.75 12.81
C ALA A 102 -6.70 -10.22 11.97
N LEU A 103 -5.87 -9.33 12.54
CA LEU A 103 -4.73 -8.73 11.83
C LEU A 103 -3.41 -9.43 12.16
N LYS A 104 -3.26 -9.89 13.39
CA LYS A 104 -2.01 -10.45 13.92
C LYS A 104 -1.48 -11.61 13.09
N PRO A 105 -2.29 -12.60 12.64
CA PRO A 105 -1.75 -13.70 11.83
C PRO A 105 -1.14 -13.22 10.51
N ARG A 106 -1.73 -12.20 9.89
CA ARG A 106 -1.25 -11.60 8.63
C ARG A 106 0.11 -10.92 8.87
N TYR A 107 0.19 -10.12 9.92
CA TYR A 107 1.42 -9.42 10.30
C TYR A 107 2.54 -10.37 10.74
N ASP A 108 2.22 -11.40 11.54
CA ASP A 108 3.18 -12.40 12.00
C ASP A 108 3.80 -13.16 10.82
N ALA A 109 3.00 -13.58 9.84
CA ALA A 109 3.51 -14.31 8.67
C ALA A 109 4.55 -13.49 7.89
N TYR A 110 4.26 -12.22 7.65
CA TYR A 110 5.21 -11.28 7.04
C TYR A 110 6.44 -11.06 7.95
N PHE A 111 6.25 -10.85 9.24
CA PHE A 111 7.34 -10.54 10.16
C PHE A 111 8.29 -11.73 10.37
N GLU A 112 7.79 -12.96 10.36
CA GLU A 112 8.63 -14.17 10.39
C GLU A 112 9.49 -14.31 9.12
N ALA A 113 8.96 -13.92 7.95
CA ALA A 113 9.77 -13.83 6.73
C ALA A 113 10.88 -12.76 6.88
N VAL A 114 10.55 -11.58 7.40
CA VAL A 114 11.53 -10.52 7.69
C VAL A 114 12.63 -11.03 8.61
N LYS A 115 12.29 -11.71 9.72
CA LYS A 115 13.27 -12.31 10.65
C LYS A 115 14.18 -13.32 9.98
N HIS A 116 13.63 -14.18 9.11
CA HIS A 116 14.44 -15.13 8.37
C HIS A 116 15.52 -14.42 7.55
N TYR A 117 15.13 -13.45 6.71
CA TYR A 117 16.10 -12.71 5.89
C TYR A 117 17.04 -11.84 6.71
N PHE A 118 16.67 -11.36 7.90
CA PHE A 118 17.63 -10.69 8.78
C PHE A 118 18.87 -11.54 9.09
N SER A 119 18.71 -12.87 9.13
CA SER A 119 19.80 -13.81 9.36
C SER A 119 20.50 -14.30 8.10
N THR A 120 19.81 -14.31 6.95
CA THR A 120 20.32 -14.92 5.71
C THR A 120 20.67 -13.91 4.60
N ASP A 121 19.97 -12.77 4.55
CA ASP A 121 20.20 -11.67 3.61
C ASP A 121 19.69 -10.33 4.22
N ARG A 122 20.59 -9.63 4.92
CA ARG A 122 20.25 -8.38 5.61
C ARG A 122 19.84 -7.25 4.67
N GLU A 123 20.33 -7.25 3.44
CA GLU A 123 19.96 -6.22 2.48
C GLU A 123 18.50 -6.40 2.07
N PHE A 124 18.14 -7.64 1.72
CA PHE A 124 16.76 -7.94 1.38
C PHE A 124 15.82 -7.73 2.57
N ALA A 125 16.23 -8.10 3.79
CA ALA A 125 15.44 -7.83 4.99
C ALA A 125 15.12 -6.34 5.20
N ARG A 126 16.10 -5.45 4.96
CA ARG A 126 15.88 -4.00 5.03
C ARG A 126 14.88 -3.52 3.98
N ARG A 127 14.94 -4.08 2.76
CA ARG A 127 13.95 -3.78 1.71
C ARG A 127 12.56 -4.24 2.12
N LEU A 128 12.42 -5.43 2.70
CA LEU A 128 11.14 -5.91 3.22
C LEU A 128 10.54 -4.94 4.24
N GLN A 129 11.35 -4.39 5.15
CA GLN A 129 10.90 -3.44 6.17
C GLN A 129 10.34 -2.13 5.61
N THR A 130 10.59 -1.80 4.34
CA THR A 130 10.00 -0.61 3.71
C THR A 130 8.48 -0.70 3.57
N ILE A 131 7.88 -1.89 3.70
CA ILE A 131 6.42 -2.05 3.82
C ILE A 131 5.88 -1.21 4.99
N ASN A 132 6.63 -1.04 6.08
CA ASN A 132 6.20 -0.28 7.25
C ASN A 132 5.95 1.21 6.98
N ILE A 133 6.54 1.76 5.92
CA ILE A 133 6.36 3.17 5.54
C ILE A 133 5.31 3.36 4.43
N LEU A 134 4.69 2.30 3.91
CA LEU A 134 3.76 2.41 2.78
C LEU A 134 2.60 3.37 3.03
N THR A 135 2.10 3.44 4.26
CA THR A 135 1.00 4.36 4.60
C THR A 135 1.41 5.83 4.48
N GLN A 136 2.70 6.16 4.57
CA GLN A 136 3.20 7.53 4.42
C GLN A 136 3.00 8.09 3.02
N TYR A 137 2.87 7.23 2.00
CA TYR A 137 2.62 7.64 0.62
C TYR A 137 1.24 8.29 0.44
N ALA A 138 0.36 8.25 1.45
CA ALA A 138 -0.90 8.99 1.47
C ALA A 138 -0.81 10.35 2.19
N PHE A 139 0.30 10.62 2.89
CA PHE A 139 0.48 11.81 3.73
C PHE A 139 1.73 12.58 3.28
N PHE A 140 1.58 13.38 2.22
CA PHE A 140 2.71 13.98 1.49
C PHE A 140 3.65 14.84 2.35
N ASP A 141 3.15 15.56 3.34
CA ASP A 141 4.02 16.34 4.24
C ASP A 141 4.91 15.44 5.10
N LEU A 142 4.36 14.31 5.56
CA LEU A 142 5.13 13.30 6.28
C LEU A 142 6.16 12.65 5.34
N LEU A 143 5.76 12.30 4.12
CA LEU A 143 6.65 11.69 3.13
C LEU A 143 7.80 12.63 2.75
N ARG A 144 7.54 13.92 2.50
CA ARG A 144 8.58 14.92 2.25
C ARG A 144 9.55 15.04 3.42
N LYS A 145 9.04 14.98 4.65
CA LYS A 145 9.85 15.11 5.86
C LYS A 145 10.74 13.89 6.12
N GLN A 146 10.21 12.68 5.90
CA GLN A 146 10.92 11.45 6.24
C GLN A 146 11.73 10.87 5.07
N GLU A 147 11.20 10.96 3.85
CA GLU A 147 11.75 10.34 2.64
C GLU A 147 11.75 11.35 1.46
N PRO A 148 12.52 12.45 1.55
CA PRO A 148 12.48 13.54 0.55
C PRO A 148 12.86 13.08 -0.87
N ALA A 149 13.76 12.09 -0.99
CA ALA A 149 14.13 11.52 -2.28
C ALA A 149 12.96 10.76 -2.92
N GLU A 150 12.16 10.06 -2.11
CA GLU A 150 10.98 9.34 -2.59
C GLU A 150 9.84 10.30 -2.93
N ALA A 151 9.64 11.35 -2.13
CA ALA A 151 8.71 12.42 -2.44
C ALA A 151 9.06 13.06 -3.81
N ALA A 152 10.34 13.35 -4.05
CA ALA A 152 10.83 13.88 -5.33
C ALA A 152 10.61 12.90 -6.49
N ARG A 153 10.84 11.59 -6.28
CA ARG A 153 10.57 10.54 -7.30
C ARG A 153 9.11 10.55 -7.74
N LEU A 154 8.19 10.88 -6.83
CA LEU A 154 6.74 10.95 -7.07
C LEU A 154 6.27 12.34 -7.55
N GLY A 155 7.20 13.27 -7.81
CA GLY A 155 6.86 14.61 -8.27
C GLY A 155 6.31 15.55 -7.19
N LEU A 156 6.50 15.22 -5.91
CA LEU A 156 6.18 16.12 -4.80
C LEU A 156 7.37 17.08 -4.59
N ASP A 157 7.16 18.38 -4.81
CA ASP A 157 8.21 19.38 -4.58
C ASP A 157 8.68 19.34 -3.10
N PRO A 158 9.98 19.35 -2.80
CA PRO A 158 10.50 19.43 -1.43
C PRO A 158 10.07 20.70 -0.68
N LYS A 159 9.67 21.76 -1.39
CA LYS A 159 9.02 22.93 -0.78
C LYS A 159 7.51 22.73 -0.94
N GLY A 160 6.84 22.31 0.13
CA GLY A 160 5.38 22.34 0.15
C GLY A 160 4.87 23.75 -0.19
N ASP A 161 3.85 23.84 -1.02
CA ASP A 161 3.17 25.10 -1.37
C ASP A 161 2.77 25.93 -0.14
#